data_AF-A0A949YMW5-F1
#
_entry.id   AF-A0A949YMW5-F1
#
_cell.length_a   1.000
_cell.length_b   1.000
_cell.length_c   1.000
_cell.angle_alpha   90.00
_cell.angle_beta   90.00
_cell.angle_gamma   90.00
#
_symmetry.space_group_name_H-M   'P 1'
#
loop_
_entity.id
_entity.type
_entity.pdbx_description
1 polymer ?
#
loop_
_entity_poly.entity_id
_entity_poly.type
_entity_poly.pdbx_seq_one_letter_code
_entity_poly.pdbx_strand_id
1 'polypeptide(L)'
;MIEKEGLIERDEEGQWRVTPKGIRRIQDKALTDLFQAFRRDSVGRHDTLHKGEGSVRLEDTRPYVYGDSLANINMHETLKNAYVRQGGGVPIRLNQEDYVVHETEYQTRCATVVLIDMSGSMGRYGKYSTTKKVAIALQAMVRAQYPQDAIEMIGFYTFASPMTERQLLNSAPKPVSMYDSRVHLRFDMDQPQGRVPQHFTNIHAGLRLARSRLMRQSASNKQIIVITDGEPTAHIEGREVVLIYPPAEKTATHTLNEVRHCATAGIRVSSFALIEDYFYLGLVNFVQEMARVSGGVAAYCSVDNLGKLVFESFIGGRHTRRYNQ
;
A
#
# COMPACT_ATOMS: atom_id res chain seq x y z
N MET A 1 32.29 -12.13 -6.08
CA MET A 1 31.78 -12.44 -4.71
C MET A 1 30.29 -12.76 -4.77
N ILE A 2 29.45 -11.84 -5.28
CA ILE A 2 27.98 -12.00 -5.40
C ILE A 2 27.55 -13.15 -6.34
N GLU A 3 28.29 -13.40 -7.43
CA GLU A 3 28.09 -14.55 -8.33
C GLU A 3 28.39 -15.89 -7.63
N LYS A 4 29.52 -15.96 -6.91
CA LYS A 4 29.90 -17.16 -6.13
C LYS A 4 28.91 -17.48 -5.01
N GLU A 5 28.17 -16.49 -4.52
CA GLU A 5 27.09 -16.66 -3.53
C GLU A 5 25.75 -17.10 -4.15
N GLY A 6 25.67 -17.17 -5.49
CA GLY A 6 24.48 -17.57 -6.24
C GLY A 6 23.37 -16.52 -6.25
N LEU A 7 23.70 -15.24 -6.05
CA LEU A 7 22.73 -14.14 -6.00
C LEU A 7 22.41 -13.57 -7.40
N ILE A 8 23.33 -13.76 -8.35
CA ILE A 8 23.17 -13.42 -9.76
C ILE A 8 23.56 -14.62 -10.61
N GLU A 9 22.90 -14.77 -11.75
CA GLU A 9 23.15 -15.79 -12.77
C GLU A 9 23.20 -15.12 -14.15
N ARG A 10 23.77 -15.81 -15.14
CA ARG A 10 23.64 -15.39 -16.54
C ARG A 10 22.45 -16.11 -17.15
N ASP A 11 21.63 -15.39 -17.90
CA ASP A 11 20.58 -16.02 -18.72
C ASP A 11 21.16 -16.66 -20.00
N GLU A 12 20.28 -17.25 -20.80
CA GLU A 12 20.62 -17.93 -22.06
C GLU A 12 21.29 -16.99 -23.08
N GLU A 13 21.09 -15.68 -22.93
CA GLU A 13 21.67 -14.61 -23.78
C GLU A 13 22.97 -14.03 -23.18
N GLY A 14 23.43 -14.57 -22.05
CA GLY A 14 24.64 -14.14 -21.36
C GLY A 14 24.48 -12.85 -20.55
N GLN A 15 23.26 -12.32 -20.41
CA GLN A 15 22.96 -11.13 -19.61
C GLN A 15 22.86 -11.48 -18.13
N TRP A 16 23.30 -10.58 -17.26
CA TRP A 16 23.22 -10.78 -15.82
C TRP A 16 21.80 -10.61 -15.30
N ARG A 17 21.33 -11.59 -14.52
CA ARG A 17 20.01 -11.61 -13.93
C ARG A 17 20.09 -11.95 -12.44
N VAL A 18 19.24 -11.32 -11.64
CA VAL A 18 19.14 -11.60 -10.20
C VAL A 18 18.38 -12.92 -9.98
N THR A 19 18.95 -13.85 -9.21
CA THR A 19 18.33 -15.13 -8.87
C THR A 19 17.23 -14.95 -7.83
N PRO A 20 16.31 -15.92 -7.63
CA PRO A 20 15.34 -15.85 -6.52
C PRO A 20 15.99 -15.68 -5.14
N LYS A 21 17.18 -16.29 -4.94
CA LYS A 21 17.98 -16.13 -3.71
C LYS A 21 18.50 -14.69 -3.58
N GLY A 22 18.97 -14.10 -4.68
CA GLY A 22 19.38 -12.69 -4.75
C GLY A 22 18.23 -11.73 -4.43
N ILE A 23 17.03 -11.98 -4.98
CA ILE A 23 15.83 -11.18 -4.72
C ILE A 23 15.49 -11.19 -3.23
N ARG A 24 15.45 -12.37 -2.59
CA ARG A 24 15.19 -12.50 -1.14
C ARG A 24 16.22 -11.72 -0.32
N ARG A 25 17.51 -11.84 -0.66
CA ARG A 25 18.57 -11.10 0.05
C ARG A 25 18.42 -9.58 -0.05
N ILE A 26 18.00 -9.07 -1.22
CA ILE A 26 17.72 -7.65 -1.43
C ILE A 26 16.50 -7.22 -0.62
N GLN A 27 15.44 -8.02 -0.62
CA GLN A 27 14.23 -7.81 0.17
C GLN A 27 14.51 -7.71 1.67
N ASP A 28 15.24 -8.67 2.22
CA ASP A 28 15.61 -8.70 3.65
C ASP A 28 16.45 -7.47 4.05
N LYS A 29 17.40 -7.10 3.18
CA LYS A 29 18.23 -5.91 3.41
C LYS A 29 17.40 -4.63 3.35
N ALA A 30 16.55 -4.46 2.33
CA ALA A 30 15.68 -3.29 2.20
C ALA A 30 14.74 -3.14 3.40
N LEU A 31 14.19 -4.24 3.89
CA LEU A 31 13.35 -4.26 5.09
C LEU A 31 14.13 -3.86 6.34
N THR A 32 15.34 -4.39 6.52
CA THR A 32 16.22 -4.07 7.65
C THR A 32 16.62 -2.60 7.64
N ASP A 33 17.06 -2.09 6.49
CA ASP A 33 17.47 -0.69 6.32
C ASP A 33 16.30 0.27 6.64
N LEU A 34 15.08 -0.08 6.22
CA LEU A 34 13.88 0.70 6.47
C LEU A 34 13.49 0.73 7.96
N PHE A 35 13.54 -0.41 8.66
CA PHE A 35 13.29 -0.43 10.11
C PHE A 35 14.36 0.31 10.92
N GLN A 36 15.63 0.29 10.48
CA GLN A 36 16.68 1.09 11.10
C GLN A 36 16.44 2.58 10.92
N ALA A 37 15.96 3.02 9.75
CA ALA A 37 15.58 4.41 9.51
C ALA A 37 14.47 4.84 10.47
N PHE A 38 13.43 4.02 10.67
CA PHE A 38 12.36 4.32 11.63
C PHE A 38 12.88 4.50 13.06
N ARG A 39 13.78 3.62 13.52
CA ARG A 39 14.34 3.72 14.87
C ARG A 39 15.12 5.01 15.09
N ARG A 40 15.80 5.53 14.06
CA ARG A 40 16.54 6.81 14.16
C ARG A 40 15.60 8.01 14.25
N ASP A 41 14.50 8.00 13.49
CA ASP A 41 13.49 9.06 13.53
C ASP A 41 12.62 9.03 14.80
N SER A 42 12.43 7.85 15.40
CA SER A 42 11.67 7.67 16.65
C SER A 42 12.38 8.22 17.90
N VAL A 43 13.68 8.53 17.85
CA VAL A 43 14.42 9.11 19.00
C VAL A 43 13.96 10.54 19.34
N GLY A 44 13.09 11.16 18.52
CA GLY A 44 12.71 12.56 18.67
C GLY A 44 11.25 12.89 18.96
N ARG A 45 10.26 11.99 18.79
CA ARG A 45 8.83 12.31 19.02
C ARG A 45 7.94 11.06 19.09
N HIS A 46 7.22 10.99 20.19
CA HIS A 46 6.27 9.96 20.65
C HIS A 46 6.89 8.74 21.34
N ASP A 47 6.96 8.84 22.67
CA ASP A 47 6.72 7.70 23.57
C ASP A 47 5.36 7.11 23.22
N THR A 48 5.34 6.05 22.42
CA THR A 48 4.22 5.12 22.43
C THR A 48 4.48 4.10 23.52
N LEU A 49 3.55 4.04 24.48
CA LEU A 49 3.39 2.97 25.46
C LEU A 49 3.18 1.63 24.73
N HIS A 50 4.25 0.97 24.28
CA HIS A 50 4.20 -0.43 23.88
C HIS A 50 5.23 -1.22 24.69
N LYS A 51 4.69 -2.01 25.61
CA LYS A 51 5.40 -3.03 26.40
C LYS A 51 5.84 -4.17 25.47
N GLY A 52 7.10 -4.55 25.58
CA GLY A 52 7.58 -5.93 25.42
C GLY A 52 8.07 -6.35 24.03
N GLU A 53 9.36 -6.68 23.94
CA GLU A 53 9.89 -7.64 22.97
C GLU A 53 9.45 -9.06 23.39
N GLY A 54 8.41 -9.57 22.75
CA GLY A 54 7.95 -10.95 22.89
C GLY A 54 7.01 -11.30 21.74
N SER A 55 7.26 -12.40 21.05
CA SER A 55 6.48 -12.85 19.88
C SER A 55 5.11 -13.45 20.23
N VAL A 56 4.66 -13.32 21.49
CA VAL A 56 3.32 -13.71 21.93
C VAL A 56 2.48 -12.46 21.98
N ARG A 57 1.66 -12.25 20.94
CA ARG A 57 0.60 -11.23 20.99
C ARG A 57 -0.33 -11.59 22.15
N LEU A 58 -0.50 -10.67 23.09
CA LEU A 58 -1.57 -10.78 24.08
C LEU A 58 -2.88 -10.77 23.30
N GLU A 59 -3.69 -11.82 23.47
CA GLU A 59 -5.04 -11.86 22.93
C GLU A 59 -5.84 -10.75 23.61
N ASP A 60 -6.28 -9.76 22.84
CA ASP A 60 -7.17 -8.73 23.37
C ASP A 60 -8.47 -9.41 23.84
N THR A 61 -8.81 -9.16 25.09
CA THR A 61 -10.01 -9.70 25.72
C THR A 61 -10.99 -8.58 25.98
N ARG A 62 -12.28 -8.88 25.88
CA ARG A 62 -13.35 -7.92 26.20
C ARG A 62 -14.50 -8.58 26.96
N PRO A 63 -15.31 -7.81 27.69
CA PRO A 63 -16.54 -8.33 28.29
C PRO A 63 -17.45 -8.95 27.23
N TYR A 64 -18.08 -10.07 27.58
CA TYR A 64 -19.06 -10.75 26.76
C TYR A 64 -20.31 -9.88 26.54
N VAL A 65 -20.79 -9.85 25.31
CA VAL A 65 -22.07 -9.23 24.93
C VAL A 65 -22.97 -10.30 24.35
N TYR A 66 -24.27 -10.20 24.62
CA TYR A 66 -25.27 -11.15 24.11
C TYR A 66 -25.18 -11.27 22.58
N GLY A 67 -24.96 -12.51 22.10
CA GLY A 67 -24.73 -12.80 20.68
C GLY A 67 -23.29 -13.21 20.35
N ASP A 68 -22.34 -13.02 21.26
CA ASP A 68 -20.98 -13.51 21.10
C ASP A 68 -20.91 -15.05 21.10
N SER A 69 -19.98 -15.60 20.32
CA SER A 69 -19.76 -17.05 20.27
C SER A 69 -19.17 -17.55 21.60
N LEU A 70 -19.87 -18.48 22.24
CA LEU A 70 -19.41 -19.16 23.46
C LEU A 70 -18.11 -19.95 23.24
N ALA A 71 -17.77 -20.28 21.99
CA ALA A 71 -16.52 -20.95 21.65
C ALA A 71 -15.28 -20.09 21.93
N ASN A 72 -15.44 -18.77 22.02
CA ASN A 72 -14.35 -17.81 22.21
C ASN A 72 -14.24 -17.33 23.66
N ILE A 73 -14.90 -17.99 24.62
CA ILE A 73 -14.83 -17.59 26.03
C ILE A 73 -13.42 -17.82 26.57
N ASN A 74 -12.82 -16.77 27.14
CA ASN A 74 -11.63 -16.88 27.95
C ASN A 74 -12.02 -17.45 29.32
N MET A 75 -11.94 -18.77 29.46
CA MET A 75 -12.30 -19.46 30.70
C MET A 75 -11.43 -19.02 31.88
N HIS A 76 -10.16 -18.68 31.65
CA HIS A 76 -9.24 -18.29 32.72
C HIS A 76 -9.63 -16.93 33.33
N GLU A 77 -9.79 -15.89 32.51
CA GLU A 77 -10.24 -14.58 32.99
C GLU A 77 -11.68 -14.64 33.49
N THR A 78 -12.56 -15.44 32.87
CA THR A 78 -13.95 -15.62 33.34
C THR A 78 -14.01 -16.23 34.75
N LEU A 79 -13.25 -17.30 34.99
CA LEU A 79 -13.18 -17.93 36.31
C LEU A 79 -12.50 -17.03 37.34
N LYS A 80 -11.46 -16.29 36.95
CA LYS A 80 -10.79 -15.31 37.80
C LYS A 80 -11.73 -14.18 38.21
N ASN A 81 -12.49 -13.61 37.28
CA ASN A 81 -13.49 -12.58 37.57
C ASN A 81 -14.57 -13.10 38.53
N ALA A 82 -15.10 -14.30 38.26
CA ALA A 82 -16.09 -14.92 39.16
C ALA A 82 -15.52 -15.19 40.56
N TYR A 83 -14.28 -15.69 40.65
CA TYR A 83 -13.61 -15.97 41.92
C TYR A 83 -13.33 -14.70 42.74
N VAL A 84 -12.90 -13.63 42.07
CA VAL A 84 -12.66 -12.32 42.71
C VAL A 84 -13.99 -11.70 43.15
N ARG A 85 -15.02 -11.71 42.29
CA ARG A 85 -16.34 -11.14 42.59
C ARG A 85 -16.99 -11.79 43.82
N GLN A 86 -16.86 -13.10 43.97
CA GLN A 86 -17.44 -13.82 45.12
C GLN A 86 -16.59 -13.71 46.40
N GLY A 87 -15.39 -13.11 46.35
CA GLY A 87 -14.48 -13.02 47.49
C GLY A 87 -13.74 -14.32 47.81
N GLY A 88 -13.61 -15.23 46.84
CA GLY A 88 -12.96 -16.53 46.99
C GLY A 88 -13.89 -17.69 47.36
N GLY A 89 -13.33 -18.89 47.53
CA GLY A 89 -14.07 -20.10 47.90
C GLY A 89 -14.58 -20.95 46.73
N VAL A 90 -15.10 -22.14 47.07
CA VAL A 90 -15.68 -23.12 46.14
C VAL A 90 -17.05 -23.58 46.64
N PRO A 91 -18.03 -23.86 45.77
CA PRO A 91 -17.95 -23.85 44.30
C PRO A 91 -18.02 -22.44 43.68
N ILE A 92 -17.30 -22.22 42.57
CA ILE A 92 -17.32 -20.97 41.82
C ILE A 92 -18.66 -20.83 41.11
N ARG A 93 -19.37 -19.71 41.36
CA ARG A 93 -20.65 -19.40 40.68
C ARG A 93 -20.43 -18.35 39.60
N LEU A 94 -20.71 -18.70 38.34
CA LEU A 94 -20.57 -17.81 37.18
C LEU A 94 -21.82 -16.94 36.98
N ASN A 95 -21.63 -15.65 36.74
CA ASN A 95 -22.65 -14.70 36.30
C ASN A 95 -22.31 -14.15 34.90
N GLN A 96 -23.30 -13.53 34.23
CA GLN A 96 -23.11 -12.96 32.89
C GLN A 96 -21.96 -11.92 32.83
N GLU A 97 -21.81 -11.11 33.88
CA GLU A 97 -20.79 -10.06 33.99
C GLU A 97 -19.36 -10.61 34.13
N ASP A 98 -19.21 -11.88 34.51
CA ASP A 98 -17.90 -12.50 34.65
C ASP A 98 -17.34 -12.95 33.30
N TYR A 99 -18.20 -13.17 32.30
CA TYR A 99 -17.78 -13.73 31.03
C TYR A 99 -16.92 -12.74 30.25
N VAL A 100 -15.74 -13.23 29.88
CA VAL A 100 -14.78 -12.55 29.03
C VAL A 100 -14.63 -13.39 27.77
N VAL A 101 -14.67 -12.73 26.61
CA VAL A 101 -14.41 -13.37 25.33
C VAL A 101 -13.08 -12.89 24.78
N HIS A 102 -12.34 -13.81 24.17
CA HIS A 102 -11.25 -13.47 23.28
C HIS A 102 -11.82 -12.71 22.09
N GLU A 103 -11.26 -11.55 21.76
CA GLU A 103 -11.50 -10.99 20.44
C GLU A 103 -10.88 -11.95 19.43
N THR A 104 -11.73 -12.72 18.74
CA THR A 104 -11.31 -13.30 17.48
C THR A 104 -11.07 -12.16 16.53
N GLU A 105 -9.82 -11.74 16.41
CA GLU A 105 -9.38 -10.98 15.25
C GLU A 105 -9.63 -11.93 14.07
N TYR A 106 -10.76 -11.75 13.39
CA TYR A 106 -10.87 -12.25 12.03
C TYR A 106 -9.72 -11.55 11.31
N GLN A 107 -8.62 -12.27 11.09
CA GLN A 107 -7.58 -11.88 10.15
C GLN A 107 -8.26 -11.85 8.79
N THR A 108 -8.91 -10.73 8.53
CA THR A 108 -9.60 -10.46 7.29
C THR A 108 -8.52 -10.39 6.25
N ARG A 109 -8.47 -11.41 5.39
CA ARG A 109 -7.53 -11.47 4.28
C ARG A 109 -7.58 -10.14 3.55
N CYS A 110 -6.41 -9.55 3.34
CA CYS A 110 -6.28 -8.28 2.65
C CYS A 110 -5.71 -8.51 1.25
N ALA A 111 -6.29 -7.85 0.26
CA ALA A 111 -5.69 -7.70 -1.06
C ALA A 111 -5.26 -6.25 -1.25
N THR A 112 -3.97 -6.07 -1.48
CA THR A 112 -3.33 -4.76 -1.63
C THR A 112 -2.72 -4.62 -3.01
N VAL A 113 -3.01 -3.51 -3.68
CA VAL A 113 -2.27 -3.09 -4.87
C VAL A 113 -1.45 -1.84 -4.55
N VAL A 114 -0.17 -1.85 -4.88
CA VAL A 114 0.68 -0.66 -4.80
C VAL A 114 0.87 -0.11 -6.20
N LEU A 115 0.32 1.08 -6.43
CA LEU A 115 0.51 1.88 -7.65
C LEU A 115 1.77 2.72 -7.50
N ILE A 116 2.75 2.47 -8.37
CA ILE A 116 4.05 3.13 -8.38
C ILE A 116 4.13 4.03 -9.61
N ASP A 117 4.30 5.33 -9.39
CA ASP A 117 4.53 6.28 -10.46
C ASP A 117 5.90 6.05 -11.13
N MET A 118 5.88 5.97 -12.45
CA MET A 118 7.04 5.80 -13.32
C MET A 118 7.15 6.93 -14.34
N SER A 119 6.45 8.05 -14.13
CA SER A 119 6.56 9.26 -14.95
C SER A 119 7.96 9.87 -14.90
N GLY A 120 8.27 10.77 -15.83
CA GLY A 120 9.63 11.30 -15.99
C GLY A 120 10.15 12.07 -14.76
N SER A 121 9.26 12.72 -14.00
CA SER A 121 9.59 13.49 -12.79
C SER A 121 10.16 12.61 -11.67
N MET A 122 9.70 11.37 -11.56
CA MET A 122 10.18 10.38 -10.58
C MET A 122 11.67 10.04 -10.72
N GLY A 123 12.28 10.35 -11.88
CA GLY A 123 13.73 10.17 -12.10
C GLY A 123 14.61 11.12 -11.29
N ARG A 124 14.04 12.15 -10.67
CA ARG A 124 14.79 13.19 -9.95
C ARG A 124 14.92 12.86 -8.47
N TYR A 125 16.01 13.35 -7.86
CA TYR A 125 16.24 13.39 -6.40
C TYR A 125 16.04 12.06 -5.65
N GLY A 126 16.19 10.92 -6.33
CA GLY A 126 16.02 9.60 -5.72
C GLY A 126 14.59 9.21 -5.37
N LYS A 127 13.56 9.95 -5.83
CA LYS A 127 12.15 9.64 -5.57
C LYS A 127 11.80 8.20 -5.95
N TYR A 128 12.14 7.81 -7.18
CA TYR A 128 11.87 6.45 -7.65
C TYR A 128 12.69 5.39 -6.93
N SER A 129 13.97 5.66 -6.63
CA SER A 129 14.83 4.66 -5.98
C SER A 129 14.35 4.35 -4.57
N THR A 130 13.88 5.35 -3.83
CA THR A 130 13.28 5.16 -2.51
C THR A 130 11.91 4.52 -2.59
N THR A 131 11.05 4.95 -3.51
CA THR A 131 9.76 4.30 -3.76
C THR A 131 9.92 2.81 -4.06
N LYS A 132 10.90 2.46 -4.91
CA LYS A 132 11.26 1.08 -5.22
C LYS A 132 11.71 0.30 -3.98
N LYS A 133 12.57 0.87 -3.13
CA LYS A 133 13.01 0.24 -1.87
C LYS A 133 11.83 -0.01 -0.94
N VAL A 134 10.94 0.97 -0.76
CA VAL A 134 9.74 0.85 0.09
C VAL A 134 8.81 -0.24 -0.45
N ALA A 135 8.55 -0.28 -1.75
CA ALA A 135 7.70 -1.30 -2.37
C ALA A 135 8.26 -2.71 -2.17
N ILE A 136 9.57 -2.90 -2.37
CA ILE A 136 10.26 -4.18 -2.17
C ILE A 136 10.21 -4.61 -0.70
N ALA A 137 10.49 -3.69 0.23
CA ALA A 137 10.43 -3.96 1.66
C ALA A 137 9.01 -4.30 2.11
N LEU A 138 8.00 -3.58 1.62
CA LEU A 138 6.60 -3.86 1.90
C LEU A 138 6.20 -5.26 1.42
N GLN A 139 6.59 -5.64 0.20
CA GLN A 139 6.33 -6.98 -0.33
C GLN A 139 6.99 -8.09 0.51
N ALA A 140 8.24 -7.87 0.93
CA ALA A 140 8.96 -8.79 1.82
C ALA A 140 8.24 -8.96 3.15
N MET A 141 7.84 -7.84 3.77
CA MET A 141 7.11 -7.83 5.04
C MET A 141 5.77 -8.55 4.92
N VAL A 142 4.99 -8.28 3.88
CA VAL A 142 3.68 -8.93 3.67
C VAL A 142 3.84 -10.44 3.54
N ARG A 143 4.84 -10.91 2.79
CA ARG A 143 5.11 -12.35 2.67
C ARG A 143 5.56 -12.99 3.98
N ALA A 144 6.36 -12.29 4.77
CA ALA A 144 6.88 -12.81 6.03
C ALA A 144 5.83 -12.83 7.14
N GLN A 145 5.02 -11.78 7.26
CA GLN A 145 4.10 -11.58 8.39
C GLN A 145 2.64 -11.92 8.06
N TYR A 146 2.24 -11.85 6.79
CA TYR A 146 0.85 -11.99 6.34
C TYR A 146 0.73 -12.94 5.13
N PRO A 147 1.08 -14.22 5.28
CA PRO A 147 1.18 -15.17 4.15
C PRO A 147 -0.16 -15.45 3.44
N GLN A 148 -1.29 -15.11 4.06
CA GLN A 148 -2.64 -15.27 3.48
C GLN A 148 -3.10 -14.06 2.66
N ASP A 149 -2.31 -13.00 2.63
CA ASP A 149 -2.66 -11.76 1.93
C ASP A 149 -2.07 -11.70 0.53
N ALA A 150 -2.78 -10.98 -0.34
CA ALA A 150 -2.33 -10.70 -1.69
C ALA A 150 -1.70 -9.31 -1.76
N ILE A 151 -0.52 -9.21 -2.36
CA ILE A 151 0.10 -7.92 -2.71
C ILE A 151 0.58 -7.94 -4.16
N GLU A 152 0.14 -6.95 -4.95
CA GLU A 152 0.51 -6.78 -6.36
C GLU A 152 1.08 -5.37 -6.60
N MET A 153 2.13 -5.30 -7.41
CA MET A 153 2.77 -4.05 -7.80
C MET A 153 2.33 -3.68 -9.21
N ILE A 154 1.93 -2.42 -9.42
CA ILE A 154 1.58 -1.89 -10.74
C ILE A 154 2.36 -0.60 -10.95
N GLY A 155 3.15 -0.58 -12.01
CA GLY A 155 3.77 0.65 -12.49
C GLY A 155 2.78 1.40 -13.38
N PHE A 156 2.59 2.69 -13.10
CA PHE A 156 1.82 3.57 -13.97
C PHE A 156 2.67 4.74 -14.45
N TYR A 157 2.41 5.14 -15.68
CA TYR A 157 3.03 6.23 -16.42
C TYR A 157 1.97 6.67 -17.43
N THR A 158 2.27 6.91 -18.71
CA THR A 158 1.22 7.06 -19.74
C THR A 158 0.25 5.88 -19.80
N PHE A 159 0.75 4.67 -19.55
CA PHE A 159 -0.03 3.43 -19.42
C PHE A 159 0.12 2.84 -18.01
N ALA A 160 -0.59 1.75 -17.72
CA ALA A 160 -0.43 1.01 -16.47
C ALA A 160 -0.20 -0.48 -16.75
N SER A 161 0.76 -1.09 -16.04
CA SER A 161 1.10 -2.50 -16.21
C SER A 161 1.50 -3.16 -14.89
N PRO A 162 1.10 -4.42 -14.64
CA PRO A 162 1.57 -5.15 -13.47
C PRO A 162 3.09 -5.37 -13.55
N MET A 163 3.74 -5.42 -12.40
CA MET A 163 5.18 -5.58 -12.29
C MET A 163 5.50 -6.78 -11.40
N THR A 164 6.27 -7.71 -11.95
CA THR A 164 6.94 -8.74 -11.14
C THR A 164 8.05 -8.12 -10.29
N GLU A 165 8.48 -8.82 -9.24
CA GLU A 165 9.63 -8.41 -8.41
C GLU A 165 10.87 -8.11 -9.25
N ARG A 166 11.14 -8.94 -10.26
CA ARG A 166 12.29 -8.77 -11.14
C ARG A 166 12.15 -7.54 -12.04
N GLN A 167 10.96 -7.31 -12.58
CA GLN A 167 10.67 -6.11 -13.36
C GLN A 167 10.78 -4.85 -12.48
N LEU A 168 10.29 -4.88 -11.24
CA LEU A 168 10.41 -3.76 -10.30
C LEU A 168 11.87 -3.48 -9.93
N LEU A 169 12.71 -4.50 -9.73
CA LEU A 169 14.13 -4.30 -9.45
C LEU A 169 14.84 -3.59 -10.62
N ASN A 170 14.57 -4.06 -11.83
CA ASN A 170 15.22 -3.62 -13.07
C ASN A 170 14.56 -2.38 -13.69
N SER A 171 13.46 -1.89 -13.13
CA SER A 171 12.75 -0.74 -13.69
C SER A 171 13.42 0.58 -13.31
N ALA A 172 13.17 1.55 -14.19
CA ALA A 172 13.47 2.95 -14.02
C ALA A 172 12.28 3.79 -14.53
N PRO A 173 12.17 5.06 -14.12
CA PRO A 173 11.19 5.98 -14.67
C PRO A 173 11.31 6.11 -16.18
N LYS A 174 10.19 6.40 -16.84
CA LYS A 174 10.13 6.54 -18.29
C LYS A 174 10.88 7.82 -18.72
N PRO A 175 11.79 7.73 -19.70
CA PRO A 175 12.57 8.88 -20.11
C PRO A 175 11.67 9.97 -20.70
N VAL A 176 11.99 11.22 -20.38
CA VAL A 176 11.32 12.37 -20.97
C VAL A 176 11.67 12.43 -22.45
N SER A 177 10.64 12.44 -23.29
CA SER A 177 10.76 12.41 -24.76
C SER A 177 10.07 13.59 -25.43
N MET A 178 9.49 14.49 -24.66
CA MET A 178 8.73 15.66 -25.10
C MET A 178 9.02 16.82 -24.14
N TYR A 179 9.22 18.02 -24.68
CA TYR A 179 9.68 19.19 -23.91
C TYR A 179 8.78 20.41 -24.09
N ASP A 180 7.68 20.27 -24.84
CA ASP A 180 6.70 21.33 -25.04
C ASP A 180 6.06 21.75 -23.71
N SER A 181 5.98 23.05 -23.49
CA SER A 181 5.39 23.62 -22.26
C SER A 181 3.88 23.40 -22.16
N ARG A 182 3.22 23.09 -23.28
CA ARG A 182 1.80 22.76 -23.36
C ARG A 182 1.62 21.57 -24.29
N VAL A 183 0.97 20.54 -23.78
CA VAL A 183 0.67 19.31 -24.52
C VAL A 183 -0.82 19.06 -24.47
N HIS A 184 -1.42 18.75 -25.61
CA HIS A 184 -2.77 18.22 -25.71
C HIS A 184 -2.79 17.24 -26.87
N LEU A 185 -2.56 15.96 -26.57
CA LEU A 185 -2.45 14.90 -27.58
C LEU A 185 -3.40 13.75 -27.26
N ARG A 186 -3.87 13.07 -28.29
CA ARG A 186 -4.71 11.87 -28.19
C ARG A 186 -4.06 10.77 -29.02
N PHE A 187 -3.98 9.58 -28.47
CA PHE A 187 -3.47 8.41 -29.15
C PHE A 187 -4.44 7.26 -28.98
N ASP A 188 -4.73 6.55 -30.07
CA ASP A 188 -5.49 5.31 -30.01
C ASP A 188 -4.64 4.23 -29.30
N MET A 189 -5.24 3.53 -28.34
CA MET A 189 -4.61 2.45 -27.57
C MET A 189 -4.25 1.24 -28.45
N ASP A 190 -4.82 1.12 -29.64
CA ASP A 190 -4.48 0.09 -30.61
C ASP A 190 -3.16 0.40 -31.35
N GLN A 191 -2.62 1.63 -31.21
CA GLN A 191 -1.32 1.98 -31.77
C GLN A 191 -0.15 1.37 -30.97
N PRO A 192 0.99 1.08 -31.63
CA PRO A 192 2.19 0.60 -30.93
C PRO A 192 2.65 1.60 -29.86
N GLN A 193 2.81 1.11 -28.63
CA GLN A 193 3.20 1.93 -27.47
C GLN A 193 4.51 2.72 -27.65
N GLY A 194 5.38 2.32 -28.58
CA GLY A 194 6.63 3.02 -28.89
C GLY A 194 6.44 4.39 -29.55
N ARG A 195 5.24 4.71 -30.06
CA ARG A 195 4.91 6.02 -30.66
C ARG A 195 4.27 7.00 -29.68
N VAL A 196 3.84 6.52 -28.51
CA VAL A 196 3.20 7.35 -27.50
C VAL A 196 4.24 7.77 -26.46
N PRO A 197 4.41 9.08 -26.17
CA PRO A 197 5.27 9.53 -25.09
C PRO A 197 4.93 8.82 -23.78
N GLN A 198 5.91 8.20 -23.12
CA GLN A 198 5.65 7.31 -21.98
C GLN A 198 5.80 7.99 -20.61
N HIS A 199 6.25 9.24 -20.53
CA HIS A 199 6.66 9.87 -19.26
C HIS A 199 5.56 10.68 -18.55
N PHE A 200 4.30 10.50 -18.93
CA PHE A 200 3.14 11.18 -18.31
C PHE A 200 2.64 10.42 -17.07
N THR A 201 1.76 11.05 -16.31
CA THR A 201 1.25 10.57 -15.01
C THR A 201 -0.22 10.14 -15.16
N ASN A 202 -0.49 8.89 -15.52
CA ASN A 202 -1.85 8.35 -15.71
C ASN A 202 -2.35 7.58 -14.48
N ILE A 203 -2.61 8.33 -13.40
CA ILE A 203 -3.18 7.76 -12.16
C ILE A 203 -4.52 7.07 -12.46
N HIS A 204 -5.32 7.62 -13.38
CA HIS A 204 -6.59 7.03 -13.82
C HIS A 204 -6.39 5.59 -14.35
N ALA A 205 -5.47 5.37 -15.28
CA ALA A 205 -5.20 4.02 -15.81
C ALA A 205 -4.69 3.06 -14.74
N GLY A 206 -3.83 3.55 -13.84
CA GLY A 206 -3.35 2.79 -12.68
C GLY A 206 -4.50 2.31 -11.79
N LEU A 207 -5.37 3.23 -11.37
CA LEU A 207 -6.54 2.94 -10.54
C LEU A 207 -7.50 1.96 -11.24
N ARG A 208 -7.76 2.17 -12.53
CA ARG A 208 -8.62 1.28 -13.32
C ARG A 208 -8.08 -0.14 -13.39
N LEU A 209 -6.79 -0.30 -13.61
CA LEU A 209 -6.14 -1.61 -13.60
C LEU A 209 -6.16 -2.23 -12.20
N ALA A 210 -5.81 -1.47 -11.16
CA ALA A 210 -5.83 -1.92 -9.77
C ALA A 210 -7.21 -2.41 -9.33
N ARG A 211 -8.26 -1.63 -9.60
CA ARG A 211 -9.64 -2.04 -9.32
C ARG A 211 -9.99 -3.34 -10.03
N SER A 212 -9.65 -3.46 -11.31
CA SER A 212 -9.95 -4.69 -12.07
C SER A 212 -9.26 -5.94 -11.48
N ARG A 213 -8.05 -5.77 -10.94
CA ARG A 213 -7.27 -6.82 -10.26
C ARG A 213 -7.85 -7.17 -8.90
N LEU A 214 -8.12 -6.16 -8.07
CA LEU A 214 -8.69 -6.34 -6.73
C LEU A 214 -10.11 -6.92 -6.76
N MET A 215 -10.90 -6.62 -7.78
CA MET A 215 -12.23 -7.22 -7.95
C MET A 215 -12.19 -8.73 -8.18
N ARG A 216 -11.08 -9.28 -8.68
CA ARG A 216 -10.88 -10.73 -8.85
C ARG A 216 -10.41 -11.43 -7.57
N GLN A 217 -10.04 -10.67 -6.53
CA GLN A 217 -9.57 -11.21 -5.26
C GLN A 217 -10.77 -11.48 -4.33
N SER A 218 -10.72 -12.62 -3.62
CA SER A 218 -11.73 -13.04 -2.64
C SER A 218 -11.55 -12.39 -1.26
N ALA A 219 -10.44 -11.68 -1.05
CA ALA A 219 -10.17 -10.92 0.17
C ALA A 219 -11.31 -9.95 0.49
N SER A 220 -11.75 -9.91 1.75
CA SER A 220 -12.80 -9.00 2.20
C SER A 220 -12.31 -7.56 2.23
N ASN A 221 -11.04 -7.34 2.60
CA ASN A 221 -10.45 -6.02 2.69
C ASN A 221 -9.59 -5.77 1.45
N LYS A 222 -9.92 -4.71 0.70
CA LYS A 222 -9.22 -4.34 -0.52
C LYS A 222 -8.69 -2.92 -0.39
N GLN A 223 -7.42 -2.73 -0.72
CA GLN A 223 -6.79 -1.41 -0.66
C GLN A 223 -5.84 -1.15 -1.83
N ILE A 224 -5.74 0.11 -2.19
CA ILE A 224 -4.80 0.65 -3.16
C ILE A 224 -3.93 1.67 -2.43
N ILE A 225 -2.61 1.54 -2.57
CA ILE A 225 -1.62 2.51 -2.12
C ILE A 225 -1.04 3.16 -3.38
N VAL A 226 -1.21 4.47 -3.54
CA VAL A 226 -0.69 5.25 -4.66
C VAL A 226 0.52 6.04 -4.20
N ILE A 227 1.66 5.90 -4.88
CA ILE A 227 2.87 6.69 -4.63
C ILE A 227 3.19 7.46 -5.90
N THR A 228 3.19 8.80 -5.82
CA THR A 228 3.37 9.70 -6.97
C THR A 228 4.04 11.00 -6.55
N ASP A 229 4.71 11.67 -7.48
CA ASP A 229 5.29 13.00 -7.27
C ASP A 229 4.62 14.10 -8.12
N GLY A 230 3.49 13.79 -8.77
CA GLY A 230 2.85 14.70 -9.71
C GLY A 230 1.34 14.53 -9.82
N GLU A 231 0.69 15.60 -10.26
CA GLU A 231 -0.74 15.59 -10.63
C GLU A 231 -0.96 14.76 -11.90
N PRO A 232 -2.19 14.25 -12.12
CA PRO A 232 -2.47 13.46 -13.30
C PRO A 232 -2.39 14.32 -14.56
N THR A 233 -1.56 13.88 -15.51
CA THR A 233 -1.32 14.51 -16.81
C THR A 233 -1.75 13.62 -17.98
N ALA A 234 -2.29 12.44 -17.69
CA ALA A 234 -2.87 11.56 -18.68
C ALA A 234 -4.10 10.82 -18.14
N HIS A 235 -5.01 10.47 -19.03
CA HIS A 235 -6.20 9.67 -18.72
C HIS A 235 -6.69 8.90 -19.95
N ILE A 236 -7.58 7.92 -19.75
CA ILE A 236 -8.20 7.14 -20.82
C ILE A 236 -9.61 7.67 -21.10
N GLU A 237 -9.92 7.90 -22.38
CA GLU A 237 -11.27 8.20 -22.89
C GLU A 237 -11.63 7.15 -23.97
N GLY A 238 -12.56 6.23 -23.66
CA GLY A 238 -12.90 5.15 -24.58
C GLY A 238 -11.70 4.25 -24.90
N ARG A 239 -11.25 4.26 -26.15
CA ARG A 239 -10.05 3.55 -26.65
C ARG A 239 -8.84 4.48 -26.83
N GLU A 240 -8.90 5.72 -26.36
CA GLU A 240 -7.80 6.67 -26.51
C GLU A 240 -7.12 6.96 -25.17
N VAL A 241 -5.80 7.13 -25.21
CA VAL A 241 -5.06 7.79 -24.14
C VAL A 241 -4.90 9.27 -24.50
N VAL A 242 -5.29 10.12 -23.57
CA VAL A 242 -5.24 11.58 -23.69
C VAL A 242 -4.11 12.10 -22.80
N LEU A 243 -3.21 12.88 -23.36
CA LEU A 243 -2.08 13.51 -22.66
C LEU A 243 -2.32 15.02 -22.58
N ILE A 244 -2.32 15.57 -21.37
CA ILE A 244 -2.53 17.00 -21.12
C ILE A 244 -1.47 17.51 -20.14
N TYR A 245 -0.69 18.49 -20.60
CA TYR A 245 0.29 19.20 -19.77
C TYR A 245 0.18 20.71 -20.02
N PRO A 246 0.25 21.57 -18.99
CA PRO A 246 0.26 21.26 -17.55
C PRO A 246 -0.99 20.50 -17.08
N PRO A 247 -1.01 19.98 -15.83
CA PRO A 247 -2.18 19.30 -15.27
C PRO A 247 -3.47 20.12 -15.47
N ALA A 248 -4.56 19.43 -15.79
CA ALA A 248 -5.83 20.06 -16.13
C ALA A 248 -7.00 19.40 -15.40
N GLU A 249 -8.03 20.20 -15.11
CA GLU A 249 -9.26 19.77 -14.42
C GLU A 249 -9.93 18.57 -15.11
N LYS A 250 -9.87 18.49 -16.45
CA LYS A 250 -10.39 17.36 -17.22
C LYS A 250 -9.77 16.04 -16.77
N THR A 251 -8.45 15.97 -16.73
CA THR A 251 -7.70 14.77 -16.32
C THR A 251 -7.93 14.44 -14.85
N ALA A 252 -7.96 15.45 -13.99
CA ALA A 252 -8.29 15.31 -12.59
C ALA A 252 -9.69 14.71 -12.39
N THR A 253 -10.69 15.19 -13.13
CA THR A 253 -12.08 14.70 -13.07
C THR A 253 -12.18 13.22 -13.46
N HIS A 254 -11.51 12.79 -14.54
CA HIS A 254 -11.46 11.38 -14.91
C HIS A 254 -10.82 10.52 -13.82
N THR A 255 -9.75 11.01 -13.21
CA THR A 255 -9.06 10.28 -12.13
C THR A 255 -9.94 10.18 -10.89
N LEU A 256 -10.56 11.28 -10.45
CA LEU A 256 -11.46 11.31 -9.29
C LEU A 256 -12.71 10.44 -9.49
N ASN A 257 -13.24 10.38 -10.71
CA ASN A 257 -14.33 9.45 -11.06
C ASN A 257 -13.90 7.99 -10.89
N GLU A 258 -12.68 7.63 -11.26
CA GLU A 258 -12.19 6.28 -11.02
C GLU A 258 -11.92 6.00 -9.53
N VAL A 259 -11.50 7.01 -8.75
CA VAL A 259 -11.45 6.90 -7.29
C VAL A 259 -12.84 6.63 -6.70
N ARG A 260 -13.88 7.30 -7.19
CA ARG A 260 -15.28 7.00 -6.82
C ARG A 260 -15.64 5.56 -7.13
N HIS A 261 -15.29 5.06 -8.32
CA HIS A 261 -15.53 3.65 -8.68
C HIS A 261 -14.80 2.67 -7.75
N CYS A 262 -13.56 2.98 -7.34
CA CYS A 262 -12.84 2.22 -6.32
C CYS A 262 -13.58 2.22 -4.98
N ALA A 263 -14.02 3.39 -4.51
CA ALA A 263 -14.73 3.56 -3.25
C ALA A 263 -16.06 2.77 -3.23
N THR A 264 -16.86 2.88 -4.30
CA THR A 264 -18.11 2.12 -4.47
C THR A 264 -17.86 0.61 -4.52
N ALA A 265 -16.73 0.18 -5.07
CA ALA A 265 -16.29 -1.22 -5.05
C ALA A 265 -15.76 -1.69 -3.68
N GLY A 266 -15.78 -0.83 -2.65
CA GLY A 266 -15.27 -1.14 -1.32
C GLY A 266 -13.75 -1.18 -1.23
N ILE A 267 -13.06 -0.50 -2.15
CA ILE A 267 -11.60 -0.43 -2.21
C ILE A 267 -11.14 0.88 -1.59
N ARG A 268 -10.39 0.81 -0.49
CA ARG A 268 -9.77 1.98 0.14
C ARG A 268 -8.61 2.47 -0.72
N VAL A 269 -8.51 3.77 -0.99
CA VAL A 269 -7.41 4.37 -1.77
C VAL A 269 -6.61 5.33 -0.90
N SER A 270 -5.39 4.96 -0.55
CA SER A 270 -4.43 5.81 0.16
C SER A 270 -3.41 6.37 -0.83
N SER A 271 -3.14 7.67 -0.79
CA SER A 271 -2.27 8.36 -1.74
C SER A 271 -1.16 9.12 -1.01
N PHE A 272 0.08 8.89 -1.46
CA PHE A 272 1.32 9.42 -0.92
C PHE A 272 1.97 10.31 -1.97
N ALA A 273 1.88 11.62 -1.75
CA ALA A 273 2.48 12.63 -2.61
C ALA A 273 3.92 12.91 -2.16
N LEU A 274 4.89 12.61 -3.02
CA LEU A 274 6.29 12.93 -2.84
C LEU A 274 6.52 14.41 -3.19
N ILE A 275 6.70 15.22 -2.15
CA ILE A 275 6.84 16.67 -2.26
C ILE A 275 8.24 17.06 -1.81
N GLU A 276 8.90 17.88 -2.61
CA GLU A 276 10.21 18.46 -2.29
C GLU A 276 10.11 19.93 -1.89
N ASP A 277 9.20 20.67 -2.53
CA ASP A 277 8.95 22.08 -2.25
C ASP A 277 7.49 22.31 -1.88
N TYR A 278 7.24 23.18 -0.89
CA TYR A 278 5.88 23.52 -0.41
C TYR A 278 4.97 24.15 -1.47
N PHE A 279 5.47 24.49 -2.66
CA PHE A 279 4.73 25.17 -3.73
C PHE A 279 3.87 24.25 -4.60
N TYR A 280 3.88 22.93 -4.39
CA TYR A 280 2.99 21.99 -5.09
C TYR A 280 1.56 21.97 -4.51
N LEU A 281 0.93 23.14 -4.37
CA LEU A 281 -0.45 23.28 -3.89
C LEU A 281 -1.45 22.47 -4.75
N GLY A 282 -1.22 22.36 -6.05
CA GLY A 282 -2.07 21.57 -6.96
C GLY A 282 -2.10 20.09 -6.59
N LEU A 283 -0.92 19.46 -6.46
CA LEU A 283 -0.79 18.06 -6.04
C LEU A 283 -1.39 17.80 -4.65
N VAL A 284 -1.13 18.72 -3.72
CA VAL A 284 -1.67 18.68 -2.35
C VAL A 284 -3.20 18.62 -2.37
N ASN A 285 -3.82 19.57 -3.06
CA ASN A 285 -5.28 19.65 -3.19
C ASN A 285 -5.84 18.40 -3.87
N PHE A 286 -5.21 17.96 -4.95
CA PHE A 286 -5.65 16.79 -5.70
C PHE A 286 -5.63 15.50 -4.86
N VAL A 287 -4.57 15.25 -4.10
CA VAL A 287 -4.46 14.06 -3.24
C VAL A 287 -5.45 14.13 -2.07
N GLN A 288 -5.69 15.31 -1.50
CA GLN A 288 -6.76 15.52 -0.52
C GLN A 288 -8.15 15.19 -1.09
N GLU A 289 -8.44 15.63 -2.31
CA GLU A 289 -9.70 15.28 -2.98
C GLU A 289 -9.84 13.78 -3.19
N MET A 290 -8.77 13.09 -3.61
CA MET A 290 -8.76 11.63 -3.73
C MET A 290 -9.11 10.95 -2.40
N ALA A 291 -8.50 11.38 -1.30
CA ALA A 291 -8.76 10.81 0.03
C ALA A 291 -10.20 11.09 0.50
N ARG A 292 -10.71 12.31 0.26
CA ARG A 292 -12.10 12.68 0.58
C ARG A 292 -13.11 11.81 -0.18
N VAL A 293 -12.80 11.48 -1.43
CA VAL A 293 -13.66 10.64 -2.28
C VAL A 293 -13.61 9.16 -1.87
N SER A 294 -12.43 8.64 -1.50
CA SER A 294 -12.27 7.22 -1.16
C SER A 294 -12.49 6.88 0.31
N GLY A 295 -12.59 7.88 1.19
CA GLY A 295 -12.47 7.69 2.64
C GLY A 295 -11.09 7.17 3.06
N GLY A 296 -10.09 7.31 2.18
CA GLY A 296 -8.73 6.84 2.38
C GLY A 296 -7.81 7.89 3.00
N VAL A 297 -6.51 7.68 2.88
CA VAL A 297 -5.49 8.57 3.46
C VAL A 297 -4.87 9.42 2.36
N ALA A 298 -4.72 10.71 2.62
CA ALA A 298 -3.84 11.61 1.87
C ALA A 298 -2.65 11.93 2.75
N ALA A 299 -1.44 11.60 2.30
CA ALA A 299 -0.22 11.92 3.04
C ALA A 299 0.80 12.61 2.15
N TYR A 300 1.46 13.60 2.73
CA TYR A 300 2.57 14.34 2.12
C TYR A 300 3.86 13.80 2.69
N CYS A 301 4.75 13.40 1.79
CA CYS A 301 5.96 12.72 2.18
C CYS A 301 7.18 13.34 1.50
N SER A 302 8.25 13.47 2.27
CA SER A 302 9.59 13.55 1.73
C SER A 302 10.06 12.13 1.37
N VAL A 303 11.17 12.05 0.67
CA VAL A 303 11.79 10.75 0.33
C VAL A 303 12.11 9.96 1.61
N ASP A 304 12.53 10.62 2.70
CA ASP A 304 12.95 9.96 3.93
C ASP A 304 11.78 9.36 4.73
N ASN A 305 10.62 10.03 4.75
CA ASN A 305 9.47 9.59 5.55
C ASN A 305 8.47 8.70 4.79
N LEU A 306 8.64 8.54 3.46
CA LEU A 306 7.75 7.74 2.61
C LEU A 306 7.56 6.32 3.17
N GLY A 307 8.65 5.67 3.58
CA GLY A 307 8.60 4.31 4.12
C GLY A 307 7.67 4.21 5.31
N LYS A 308 7.77 5.13 6.27
CA LYS A 308 6.99 5.11 7.52
C LYS A 308 5.50 5.24 7.23
N LEU A 309 5.16 6.25 6.44
CA LEU A 309 3.77 6.58 6.11
C LEU A 309 3.09 5.46 5.31
N VAL A 310 3.79 4.85 4.36
CA VAL A 310 3.26 3.72 3.58
C VAL A 310 3.03 2.50 4.47
N PHE A 311 3.95 2.19 5.38
CA PHE A 311 3.81 1.06 6.31
C PHE A 311 2.68 1.26 7.31
N GLU A 312 2.58 2.44 7.93
CA GLU A 312 1.48 2.78 8.84
C GLU A 312 0.13 2.70 8.14
N SER A 313 0.04 3.21 6.89
CA SER A 313 -1.20 3.13 6.11
C SER A 313 -1.55 1.71 5.70
N PHE A 314 -0.57 0.89 5.32
CA PHE A 314 -0.79 -0.52 5.02
C PHE A 314 -1.43 -1.24 6.22
N ILE A 315 -0.87 -1.05 7.43
CA ILE A 315 -1.39 -1.67 8.66
C ILE A 315 -2.79 -1.12 8.97
N GLY A 316 -2.96 0.20 8.99
CA GLY A 316 -4.26 0.83 9.28
C GLY A 316 -5.36 0.46 8.29
N GLY A 317 -5.02 0.23 7.02
CA GLY A 317 -5.95 -0.23 6.00
C GLY A 317 -6.52 -1.63 6.26
N ARG A 318 -5.76 -2.50 6.95
CA ARG A 318 -6.20 -3.86 7.30
C ARG A 318 -7.29 -3.89 8.37
N HIS A 319 -7.24 -2.97 9.35
CA HIS A 319 -8.10 -2.99 10.52
C HIS A 319 -9.47 -2.33 10.30
N THR A 320 -9.84 -2.01 9.05
CA THR A 320 -11.12 -1.35 8.76
C THR A 320 -12.28 -2.34 8.96
N ARG A 321 -12.83 -2.39 10.19
CA ARG A 321 -14.10 -3.07 10.51
C ARG A 321 -15.22 -2.38 9.75
N ARG A 322 -15.87 -3.07 8.80
CA ARG A 322 -17.24 -2.72 8.42
C ARG A 322 -18.14 -3.24 9.53
N TYR A 323 -18.69 -2.33 10.34
CA TYR A 323 -19.94 -2.65 11.02
C TYR A 323 -20.99 -2.80 9.91
N ASN A 324 -21.46 -4.03 9.70
CA ASN A 324 -22.71 -4.22 8.98
C ASN A 324 -23.78 -3.51 9.83
N GLN A 325 -24.37 -2.45 9.27
CA GLN A 325 -25.67 -1.96 9.73
C GLN A 325 -26.76 -2.90 9.24
#